data_AF-A0AAW9HZE1-F1
#
_entry.id   AF-A0AAW9HZE1-F1
#
_cell.length_a   1.000
_cell.length_b   1.000
_cell.length_c   1.000
_cell.angle_alpha   90.00
_cell.angle_beta   90.00
_cell.angle_gamma   90.00
#
_symmetry.space_group_name_H-M   'P 1'
#
loop_
_entity.id
_entity.type
_entity.pdbx_description
1 polymer ?
#
loop_
_entity_poly.entity_id
_entity_poly.type
_entity_poly.pdbx_seq_one_letter_code
_entity_poly.pdbx_strand_id
1 'polypeptide(L)'
;SKLIDEDTQSFNEFMKALKMPNDTFKQITERQQAMADATLYSIKVPYKTAVLSLDAMKELEFLVGNGNQNAITDIGVGTLMLCTGLEGAILNVKANLMRLENKDLAKKYADSGAEMLE
;
A
#
# COMPACT_ATOMS: atom_id res chain seq x y z
N SER A 1 -5.82 -14.22 0.65
CA SER A 1 -4.59 -13.75 -0.04
C SER A 1 -3.92 -12.82 0.93
N LYS A 2 -2.66 -13.07 1.31
CA LYS A 2 -2.05 -12.44 2.50
C LYS A 2 -2.21 -10.92 2.57
N LEU A 3 -2.03 -10.19 1.46
CA LEU A 3 -2.19 -8.72 1.43
C LEU A 3 -3.64 -8.25 1.49
N ILE A 4 -4.59 -9.05 0.98
CA ILE A 4 -6.03 -8.77 1.11
C ILE A 4 -6.45 -8.92 2.58
N ASP A 5 -5.93 -9.95 3.24
CA ASP A 5 -6.20 -10.23 4.65
C ASP A 5 -5.56 -9.13 5.54
N GLU A 6 -4.32 -8.73 5.23
CA GLU A 6 -3.62 -7.60 5.89
C GLU A 6 -4.36 -6.26 5.68
N ASP A 7 -4.91 -6.00 4.49
CA ASP A 7 -5.66 -4.75 4.20
C ASP A 7 -6.93 -4.67 5.05
N THR A 8 -7.69 -5.76 5.09
CA THR A 8 -8.88 -5.91 5.93
C THR A 8 -8.53 -5.73 7.41
N GLN A 9 -7.42 -6.32 7.85
CA GLN A 9 -6.96 -6.16 9.22
C GLN A 9 -6.58 -4.70 9.51
N SER A 10 -5.85 -4.02 8.61
CA SER A 10 -5.46 -2.63 8.80
C SER A 10 -6.67 -1.71 8.94
N PHE A 11 -7.71 -1.93 8.13
CA PHE A 11 -8.96 -1.19 8.22
C PHE A 11 -9.67 -1.44 9.56
N ASN A 12 -9.73 -2.70 9.99
CA ASN A 12 -10.33 -3.06 11.27
C ASN A 12 -9.61 -2.42 12.46
N GLU A 13 -8.28 -2.38 12.46
CA GLU A 13 -7.49 -1.71 13.51
C GLU A 13 -7.73 -0.19 13.50
N PHE A 14 -7.81 0.44 12.32
CA PHE A 14 -8.19 1.85 12.22
C PHE A 14 -9.58 2.12 12.81
N MET A 15 -10.56 1.27 12.49
CA MET A 15 -11.92 1.40 13.03
C MET A 15 -11.99 1.16 14.55
N LYS A 16 -11.14 0.28 15.10
CA LYS A 16 -11.02 0.08 16.55
C LYS A 16 -10.42 1.32 17.23
N ALA A 17 -9.31 1.83 16.71
CA ALA A 17 -8.67 3.04 17.22
C ALA A 17 -9.62 4.23 17.20
N LEU A 18 -10.42 4.37 16.14
CA LEU A 18 -11.41 5.45 16.02
C LEU A 18 -12.50 5.40 17.09
N LYS A 19 -12.85 4.20 17.58
CA LYS A 19 -13.87 3.96 18.60
C LYS A 19 -13.33 4.02 20.03
N MET A 20 -12.03 4.23 20.23
CA MET A 20 -11.46 4.34 21.57
C MET A 20 -12.03 5.56 22.31
N PRO A 21 -12.20 5.48 23.65
CA PRO A 21 -12.69 6.60 24.44
C PRO A 21 -11.71 7.77 24.39
N ASN A 22 -12.19 8.96 24.70
CA ASN A 22 -11.44 10.21 24.62
C ASN A 22 -11.86 11.24 25.68
N ASP A 23 -12.36 10.77 26.83
CA ASP A 23 -12.90 11.63 27.90
C ASP A 23 -11.81 12.17 28.83
N THR A 24 -10.68 11.47 28.91
CA THR A 24 -9.54 11.82 29.78
C THR A 24 -8.29 12.09 28.96
N PHE A 25 -7.36 12.88 29.51
CA PHE A 25 -6.06 13.14 28.86
C PHE A 25 -5.31 11.86 28.49
N LYS A 26 -5.32 10.85 29.38
CA LYS A 26 -4.72 9.55 29.12
C LYS A 26 -5.37 8.85 27.92
N GLN A 27 -6.70 8.78 27.90
CA GLN A 27 -7.44 8.15 26.80
C GLN A 27 -7.24 8.88 25.46
N ILE A 28 -7.20 10.22 25.47
CA ILE A 28 -6.90 11.01 24.27
C ILE A 28 -5.51 10.65 23.72
N THR A 29 -4.51 10.58 24.59
CA THR A 29 -3.12 10.27 24.20
C THR A 29 -3.03 8.84 23.64
N GLU A 30 -3.63 7.85 24.32
CA GLU A 30 -3.65 6.46 23.86
C GLU A 30 -4.40 6.30 22.53
N ARG A 31 -5.53 7.00 22.37
CA ARG A 31 -6.28 7.03 21.11
C ARG A 31 -5.48 7.66 19.97
N GLN A 32 -4.79 8.77 20.22
CA GLN A 32 -3.95 9.42 19.21
C GLN A 32 -2.85 8.48 18.72
N GLN A 33 -2.15 7.82 19.65
CA GLN A 33 -1.13 6.85 19.30
C GLN A 33 -1.70 5.69 18.48
N ALA A 34 -2.82 5.10 18.92
CA ALA A 34 -3.47 4.00 18.20
C ALA A 34 -3.93 4.42 16.79
N MET A 35 -4.43 5.65 16.63
CA MET A 35 -4.81 6.21 15.33
C MET A 35 -3.60 6.42 14.40
N ALA A 36 -2.48 6.90 14.94
CA ALA A 36 -1.25 7.08 14.18
C ALA A 36 -0.70 5.73 13.69
N ASP A 37 -0.65 4.73 14.58
CA ASP A 37 -0.16 3.39 14.27
C ASP A 37 -1.04 2.69 13.24
N ALA A 38 -2.38 2.76 13.41
CA ALA A 38 -3.32 2.17 12.46
C ALA A 38 -3.27 2.87 11.10
N THR A 39 -3.16 4.20 11.07
CA THR A 39 -3.00 4.95 9.80
C THR A 39 -1.74 4.53 9.08
N LEU A 40 -0.61 4.40 9.80
CA LEU A 40 0.65 3.95 9.20
C LEU A 40 0.54 2.50 8.70
N TYR A 41 -0.18 1.63 9.40
CA TYR A 41 -0.43 0.27 8.92
C TYR A 41 -1.24 0.27 7.61
N SER A 42 -2.33 1.05 7.54
CA SER A 42 -3.15 1.21 6.33
C SER A 42 -2.41 1.85 5.15
N ILE A 43 -1.28 2.54 5.38
CA ILE A 43 -0.38 3.01 4.32
C ILE A 43 0.56 1.88 3.87
N LYS A 44 1.14 1.14 4.83
CA LYS A 44 2.15 0.10 4.57
C LYS A 44 1.61 -1.06 3.74
N VAL A 45 0.36 -1.48 3.94
CA VAL A 45 -0.23 -2.60 3.21
C VAL A 45 -0.32 -2.31 1.71
N PRO A 46 -1.02 -1.27 1.23
CA PRO A 46 -1.05 -0.95 -0.20
C PRO A 46 0.34 -0.57 -0.73
N TYR A 47 1.20 0.10 0.05
CA TYR A 47 2.57 0.37 -0.39
C TYR A 47 3.36 -0.92 -0.70
N LYS A 48 3.20 -1.95 0.13
CA LYS A 48 3.81 -3.26 -0.12
C LYS A 48 3.23 -3.95 -1.37
N THR A 49 1.93 -3.80 -1.62
CA THR A 49 1.30 -4.27 -2.87
C THR A 49 1.91 -3.57 -4.09
N ALA A 50 2.14 -2.26 -4.02
CA ALA A 50 2.80 -1.49 -5.07
C ALA A 50 4.22 -1.99 -5.33
N VAL A 51 5.05 -2.12 -4.28
CA VAL A 51 6.43 -2.64 -4.39
C VAL A 51 6.46 -4.01 -5.05
N LEU A 52 5.63 -4.95 -4.58
CA LEU A 52 5.60 -6.31 -5.14
C LEU A 52 5.11 -6.35 -6.58
N SER A 53 4.20 -5.45 -6.95
CA SER A 53 3.74 -5.34 -8.34
C SER A 53 4.87 -4.86 -9.25
N LEU A 54 5.61 -3.83 -8.83
CA LEU A 54 6.76 -3.31 -9.55
C LEU A 54 7.89 -4.34 -9.67
N ASP A 55 8.22 -5.03 -8.58
CA ASP A 55 9.26 -6.05 -8.58
C ASP A 55 8.88 -7.23 -9.49
N ALA A 56 7.62 -7.65 -9.49
CA ALA A 56 7.15 -8.68 -10.42
C ALA A 56 7.24 -8.23 -11.89
N MET A 57 6.98 -6.96 -12.20
CA MET A 57 7.14 -6.45 -13.57
C MET A 57 8.59 -6.49 -14.06
N LYS A 58 9.57 -6.19 -13.18
CA LYS A 58 11.00 -6.30 -13.51
C LYS A 58 11.39 -7.74 -13.88
N GLU A 59 10.80 -8.73 -13.21
CA GLU A 59 11.03 -10.14 -13.56
C GLU A 59 10.38 -10.52 -14.91
N LEU A 60 9.25 -9.92 -15.25
CA LEU A 60 8.60 -10.15 -16.55
C LEU A 60 9.44 -9.62 -17.72
N GLU A 61 10.20 -8.54 -17.54
CA GLU A 61 11.11 -8.01 -18.57
C GLU A 61 12.11 -9.08 -19.05
N PHE A 62 12.67 -9.84 -18.13
CA PHE A 62 13.55 -10.97 -18.46
C PHE A 62 12.82 -12.05 -19.26
N LEU A 63 11.57 -12.36 -18.91
CA LEU A 63 10.77 -13.40 -19.57
C LEU A 63 10.37 -13.03 -21.01
N VAL A 64 10.25 -11.75 -21.35
CA VAL A 64 9.97 -11.33 -22.73
C VAL A 64 11.06 -11.81 -23.69
N GLY A 65 12.33 -11.63 -23.31
CA GLY A 65 13.48 -12.03 -24.15
C GLY A 65 13.90 -13.50 -24.02
N ASN A 66 13.68 -14.10 -22.85
CA ASN A 66 14.27 -15.41 -22.51
C ASN A 66 13.22 -16.51 -22.23
N GLY A 67 11.94 -16.15 -22.10
CA GLY A 67 10.87 -17.06 -21.77
C GLY A 67 10.29 -17.81 -22.96
N ASN A 68 9.27 -18.64 -22.69
CA ASN A 68 8.53 -19.34 -23.72
C ASN A 68 7.76 -18.35 -24.59
N GLN A 69 8.17 -18.21 -25.85
CA GLN A 69 7.55 -17.27 -26.79
C GLN A 69 6.07 -17.57 -27.06
N ASN A 70 5.63 -18.81 -26.88
CA ASN A 70 4.21 -19.16 -26.99
C ASN A 70 3.35 -18.57 -25.85
N ALA A 71 3.98 -18.11 -24.76
CA ALA A 71 3.31 -17.50 -23.61
C ALA A 71 3.40 -15.96 -23.61
N ILE A 72 3.83 -15.33 -24.72
CA ILE A 72 4.01 -13.87 -24.77
C ILE A 72 2.72 -13.09 -24.48
N THR A 73 1.56 -13.63 -24.88
CA THR A 73 0.25 -13.05 -24.57
C THR A 73 -0.06 -13.11 -23.08
N ASP A 74 0.31 -14.20 -22.40
CA ASP A 74 0.12 -14.36 -20.96
C ASP A 74 1.02 -13.40 -20.18
N ILE A 75 2.27 -13.22 -20.63
CA ILE A 75 3.20 -12.21 -20.10
C ILE A 75 2.62 -10.81 -20.26
N GLY A 76 2.04 -10.49 -21.42
CA GLY A 76 1.38 -9.22 -21.68
C GLY A 76 0.20 -8.97 -20.74
N VAL A 77 -0.69 -9.95 -20.58
CA VAL A 77 -1.83 -9.87 -19.64
C VAL A 77 -1.34 -9.71 -18.21
N GLY A 78 -0.35 -10.50 -17.78
CA GLY A 78 0.25 -10.40 -16.45
C GLY A 78 0.84 -9.01 -16.18
N THR A 79 1.54 -8.45 -17.15
CA THR A 79 2.11 -7.09 -17.06
C THR A 79 1.00 -6.05 -16.86
N LEU A 80 -0.07 -6.10 -17.65
CA LEU A 80 -1.19 -5.16 -17.51
C LEU A 80 -1.88 -5.26 -16.13
N MET A 81 -2.04 -6.48 -15.61
CA MET A 81 -2.59 -6.69 -14.27
C MET A 81 -1.69 -6.11 -13.19
N LEU A 82 -0.37 -6.27 -13.31
CA LEU A 82 0.61 -5.71 -12.38
C LEU A 82 0.65 -4.17 -12.45
N CYS A 83 0.61 -3.56 -13.65
CA CYS A 83 0.50 -2.11 -13.80
C CYS A 83 -0.74 -1.57 -13.09
N THR A 84 -1.90 -2.20 -13.33
CA THR A 84 -3.16 -1.80 -12.70
C THR A 84 -3.12 -2.00 -11.18
N GLY A 85 -2.49 -3.08 -10.71
CA GLY A 85 -2.29 -3.37 -9.29
C GLY A 85 -1.39 -2.34 -8.61
N LEU A 86 -0.29 -1.94 -9.27
CA LEU A 86 0.61 -0.88 -8.82
C LEU A 86 -0.12 0.46 -8.70
N GLU A 87 -0.77 0.92 -9.78
CA GLU A 87 -1.50 2.19 -9.79
C GLU A 87 -2.61 2.23 -8.73
N GLY A 88 -3.43 1.18 -8.66
CA GLY A 88 -4.49 1.06 -7.66
C GLY A 88 -3.97 1.07 -6.23
N ALA A 89 -2.85 0.38 -5.98
CA ALA A 89 -2.20 0.38 -4.68
C ALA A 89 -1.66 1.77 -4.31
N ILE A 90 -1.04 2.50 -5.24
CA ILE A 90 -0.56 3.87 -4.98
C ILE A 90 -1.71 4.83 -4.72
N LEU A 91 -2.87 4.68 -5.37
CA LEU A 91 -4.07 5.45 -5.03
C LEU A 91 -4.51 5.22 -3.57
N ASN A 92 -4.50 3.97 -3.10
CA ASN A 92 -4.81 3.64 -1.71
C ASN A 92 -3.78 4.20 -0.72
N VAL A 93 -2.50 4.19 -1.08
CA VAL A 93 -1.44 4.87 -0.30
C VAL A 93 -1.79 6.36 -0.17
N LYS A 94 -1.99 7.06 -1.29
CA LYS A 94 -2.31 8.50 -1.32
C LYS A 94 -3.54 8.84 -0.48
N ALA A 95 -4.59 8.02 -0.53
CA ALA A 95 -5.80 8.21 0.26
C ALA A 95 -5.53 8.20 1.77
N ASN A 96 -4.63 7.32 2.24
CA ASN A 96 -4.29 7.21 3.66
C ASN A 96 -3.22 8.23 4.10
N LEU A 97 -2.33 8.70 3.21
CA LEU A 97 -1.33 9.72 3.53
C LEU A 97 -1.94 11.04 4.02
N MET A 98 -3.13 11.39 3.52
CA MET A 98 -3.86 12.59 3.99
C MET A 98 -4.18 12.56 5.48
N ARG A 99 -4.25 11.37 6.08
CA ARG A 99 -4.56 11.15 7.51
C ARG A 99 -3.31 11.07 8.38
N LEU A 100 -2.12 10.98 7.79
CA LEU A 100 -0.87 10.86 8.52
C LEU A 100 -0.41 12.25 9.02
N GLU A 101 -0.23 12.38 10.33
CA GLU A 101 0.22 13.63 10.95
C GLU A 101 1.70 13.93 10.63
N ASN A 102 2.55 12.90 10.63
CA ASN A 102 3.97 13.02 10.30
C ASN A 102 4.16 13.38 8.82
N LYS A 103 4.42 14.65 8.53
CA LYS A 103 4.53 15.19 7.18
C LYS A 103 5.77 14.73 6.42
N ASP A 104 6.89 14.54 7.11
CA ASP A 104 8.12 14.05 6.47
C ASP A 104 7.95 12.59 6.03
N LEU A 105 7.33 11.77 6.89
CA LEU A 105 7.02 10.39 6.54
C LEU A 105 5.96 10.31 5.42
N ALA A 106 4.95 11.19 5.48
CA ALA A 106 3.93 11.26 4.43
C ALA A 106 4.56 11.61 3.07
N LYS A 107 5.47 12.58 3.05
CA LYS A 107 6.22 12.98 1.86
C LYS A 107 7.08 11.84 1.34
N LYS A 108 7.80 11.13 2.20
CA LYS A 108 8.63 9.97 1.80
C LYS A 108 7.82 8.91 1.05
N TYR A 109 6.64 8.55 1.55
CA TYR A 109 5.76 7.58 0.87
C TYR A 109 5.16 8.14 -0.43
N ALA A 110 4.85 9.43 -0.46
CA ALA A 110 4.33 10.09 -1.67
C ALA A 110 5.37 10.12 -2.79
N ASP A 111 6.58 10.58 -2.48
CA ASP A 111 7.70 10.71 -3.43
C ASP A 111 8.08 9.31 -3.95
N SER A 112 8.28 8.34 -3.07
CA SER A 112 8.59 6.96 -3.49
C SER A 112 7.47 6.33 -4.32
N GLY A 113 6.21 6.60 -3.98
CA GLY A 113 5.08 6.13 -4.78
C GLY A 113 4.95 6.80 -6.14
N ALA A 114 5.42 8.03 -6.29
CA ALA A 114 5.50 8.72 -7.58
C ALA A 114 6.64 8.14 -8.42
N GLU A 115 7.82 7.91 -7.83
CA GLU A 115 8.95 7.26 -8.49
C GLU A 115 8.61 5.86 -9.02
N MET A 116 7.74 5.10 -8.33
CA MET A 116 7.31 3.79 -8.81
C MET A 116 6.44 3.84 -10.08
N LEU A 117 5.81 4.98 -10.35
CA LEU A 117 4.91 5.17 -11.50
C LEU A 117 5.62 5.78 -12.72
N GLU A 118 6.90 6.14 -12.59
CA GLU A 118 7.77 6.58 -13.68
C GLU A 118 8.44 5.39 -14.38
#